data_AF-A0A914DU20-F1
#
_entry.id   AF-A0A914DU20-F1
#
_cell.length_a   1.000
_cell.length_b   1.000
_cell.length_c   1.000
_cell.angle_alpha   90.00
_cell.angle_beta   90.00
_cell.angle_gamma   90.00
#
_symmetry.space_group_name_H-M   'P 1'
#
loop_
_entity.id
_entity.type
_entity.pdbx_description
1 polymer ?
#
loop_
_entity_poly.entity_id
_entity_poly.type
_entity_poly.pdbx_seq_one_letter_code
_entity_poly.pdbx_strand_id
1 'polypeptide(L)'
;MVETLHYFTTRGWSFDAKGLITLWDSLSEDDKKEFNFDIRQVNWDKYLFDYLMGMKIYLLKESLDDIPKARSNLAWLQRLSMYANAFVWAGLVRVFAWKRTQKQRWSIWLTGFLLTHVFQNWNLRPKVHFMTLDEYKKNALLY
;
A
#
# COMPACT_ATOMS: atom_id res chain seq x y z
N MET A 1 28.10 -1.32 -10.40
CA MET A 1 27.24 -2.04 -9.42
C MET A 1 25.76 -1.85 -9.70
N VAL A 2 25.29 -0.64 -10.04
CA VAL A 2 23.87 -0.41 -10.40
C VAL A 2 23.49 -1.07 -11.74
N GLU A 3 24.35 -1.02 -12.76
CA GLU A 3 24.07 -1.66 -14.06
C GLU A 3 23.98 -3.19 -13.99
N THR A 4 24.79 -3.82 -13.13
CA THR A 4 24.78 -5.28 -12.96
C THR A 4 23.52 -5.78 -12.26
N LEU A 5 22.94 -4.99 -11.35
CA LEU A 5 21.67 -5.34 -10.69
C LEU A 5 20.45 -5.03 -11.56
N HIS A 6 20.57 -4.13 -12.54
CA HIS A 6 19.45 -3.67 -13.35
C HIS A 6 18.67 -4.83 -14.01
N TYR A 7 19.35 -5.88 -14.44
CA TYR A 7 18.69 -7.06 -15.00
C TYR A 7 17.78 -7.78 -13.98
N PHE A 8 18.23 -7.88 -12.72
CA PHE A 8 17.52 -8.60 -11.67
C PHE A 8 16.43 -7.77 -11.01
N THR A 9 16.64 -6.46 -10.85
CA THR A 9 15.73 -5.59 -10.10
C THR A 9 14.59 -5.02 -10.93
N THR A 10 14.74 -4.96 -12.26
CA THR A 10 13.82 -4.21 -13.13
C THR A 10 12.92 -5.10 -13.99
N ARG A 11 13.15 -6.42 -13.96
CA ARG A 11 12.33 -7.40 -14.67
C ARG A 11 11.38 -8.09 -13.71
N GLY A 12 10.14 -8.31 -14.14
CA GLY A 12 9.19 -9.14 -13.43
C GLY A 12 9.60 -10.60 -13.55
N TRP A 13 9.71 -11.29 -12.42
CA TRP A 13 10.02 -12.71 -12.38
C TRP A 13 8.76 -13.49 -12.03
N SER A 14 8.43 -14.48 -12.87
CA SER A 14 7.40 -15.47 -12.56
C SER A 14 8.11 -16.78 -12.25
N PHE A 15 8.04 -17.22 -11.00
CA PHE A 15 8.58 -18.50 -10.57
C PHE A 15 7.43 -19.50 -10.48
N ASP A 16 7.51 -20.61 -11.22
CA ASP A 16 6.58 -21.73 -11.04
C ASP A 16 7.06 -22.57 -9.86
N ALA A 17 6.22 -22.66 -8.82
CA ALA A 17 6.52 -23.37 -7.58
C ALA A 17 5.77 -24.71 -7.44
N LYS A 18 5.13 -25.22 -8.52
CA LYS A 18 4.37 -26.49 -8.45
C LYS A 18 5.17 -27.66 -7.88
N GLY A 19 6.44 -27.80 -8.27
CA GLY A 19 7.32 -28.86 -7.78
C GLY A 19 7.56 -28.79 -6.27
N LEU A 20 7.58 -27.57 -5.70
CA LEU A 20 7.74 -27.37 -4.25
C LEU A 20 6.50 -27.86 -3.49
N ILE A 21 5.32 -27.63 -4.05
CA ILE A 21 4.03 -28.08 -3.49
C ILE A 21 3.95 -29.62 -3.54
N THR A 22 4.28 -30.22 -4.70
CA THR A 22 4.29 -31.68 -4.84
C THR A 22 5.29 -32.34 -3.89
N LEU A 23 6.47 -31.73 -3.72
CA LEU A 23 7.47 -32.19 -2.77
C LEU A 23 6.92 -32.15 -1.34
N TRP A 24 6.33 -31.02 -0.94
CA TRP A 24 5.71 -30.88 0.39
C TRP A 24 4.66 -31.97 0.65
N ASP A 25 3.78 -32.22 -0.31
CA ASP A 25 2.72 -33.21 -0.18
C ASP A 25 3.25 -34.65 -0.11
N SER A 26 4.44 -34.91 -0.68
CA SER A 26 5.09 -36.23 -0.65
C SER A 26 5.86 -36.55 0.65
N LEU A 27 6.13 -35.55 1.48
CA LEU A 27 6.89 -35.72 2.72
C LEU A 27 6.08 -36.41 3.82
N SER A 28 6.77 -37.13 4.69
CA SER A 28 6.18 -37.69 5.92
C SER A 28 5.83 -36.57 6.91
N GLU A 29 4.90 -36.83 7.84
CA GLU A 29 4.52 -35.83 8.85
C GLU A 29 5.66 -35.49 9.82
N ASP A 30 6.60 -36.40 10.03
CA ASP A 30 7.80 -36.15 10.85
C ASP A 30 8.77 -35.23 10.09
N ASP A 31 9.01 -35.48 8.79
CA ASP A 31 9.87 -34.64 7.96
C ASP A 31 9.28 -33.23 7.76
N LYS A 32 7.96 -33.11 7.62
CA LYS A 32 7.29 -31.80 7.52
C LYS A 32 7.45 -30.96 8.79
N LYS A 33 7.51 -31.60 9.97
CA LYS A 33 7.74 -30.90 11.24
C LYS A 33 9.18 -30.46 11.39
N GLU A 34 10.12 -31.34 11.07
CA GLU A 34 11.56 -31.05 11.19
C GLU A 34 12.02 -30.02 10.14
N PHE A 35 11.52 -30.12 8.91
CA PHE A 35 11.89 -29.27 7.78
C PHE A 35 10.67 -28.50 7.22
N ASN A 36 10.05 -27.68 8.06
CA ASN A 36 8.87 -26.95 7.66
C ASN A 36 9.20 -25.76 6.72
N PHE A 37 8.88 -25.92 5.43
CA PHE A 37 9.02 -24.87 4.40
C PHE A 37 7.67 -24.43 3.81
N ASP A 38 6.55 -24.82 4.41
CA ASP A 38 5.24 -24.35 3.97
C ASP A 38 5.05 -22.88 4.34
N ILE A 39 4.91 -22.02 3.34
CA ILE A 39 4.75 -20.57 3.54
C ILE A 39 3.25 -20.21 3.72
N ARG A 40 2.33 -21.13 3.43
CA ARG A 40 0.87 -20.89 3.53
C ARG A 40 0.40 -20.74 4.98
N GLN A 41 1.13 -21.33 5.92
CA GLN A 41 0.84 -21.23 7.36
C GLN A 41 1.23 -19.87 7.96
N VAL A 42 2.03 -19.06 7.25
CA VAL A 42 2.51 -17.78 7.76
C VAL A 42 1.38 -16.76 7.75
N ASN A 43 1.16 -16.10 8.90
CA ASN A 43 0.35 -14.89 8.93
C ASN A 43 1.14 -13.76 8.28
N TRP A 44 0.93 -13.60 6.97
CA TRP A 44 1.61 -12.61 6.15
C TRP A 44 1.40 -11.17 6.63
N ASP A 45 0.21 -10.84 7.12
CA ASP A 45 -0.09 -9.49 7.60
C ASP A 45 0.75 -9.13 8.82
N LYS A 46 0.86 -10.07 9.78
CA LYS A 46 1.72 -9.89 10.96
C LYS A 46 3.20 -9.85 10.58
N TYR A 47 3.65 -10.82 9.77
CA TYR A 47 5.05 -10.91 9.36
C TYR A 47 5.51 -9.65 8.63
N LEU A 48 4.74 -9.17 7.65
CA LEU A 48 5.07 -7.96 6.90
C LEU A 48 5.04 -6.72 7.80
N PHE A 49 4.10 -6.64 8.75
CA PHE A 49 4.05 -5.54 9.70
C PHE A 49 5.32 -5.48 10.56
N ASP A 50 5.71 -6.61 11.16
CA ASP A 50 6.90 -6.70 12.01
C ASP A 50 8.18 -6.42 11.20
N TYR A 51 8.26 -6.97 9.99
CA TYR A 51 9.38 -6.73 9.06
C TYR A 51 9.53 -5.24 8.70
N LEU A 52 8.44 -4.59 8.30
CA LEU A 52 8.45 -3.16 7.95
C LEU A 52 8.81 -2.30 9.15
N MET A 53 8.35 -2.67 10.35
CA MET A 53 8.66 -1.95 11.57
C MET A 53 10.14 -2.10 11.94
N GLY A 54 10.69 -3.30 11.84
CA GLY A 54 12.11 -3.56 12.01
C GLY A 54 12.98 -2.75 11.03
N MET A 55 12.59 -2.69 9.74
CA MET A 55 13.30 -1.86 8.77
C MET A 55 13.28 -0.38 9.16
N LYS A 56 12.14 0.16 9.59
CA LYS A 56 12.05 1.57 10.01
C LYS A 56 12.98 1.89 11.18
N ILE A 57 12.97 1.04 12.21
CA ILE A 57 13.75 1.27 13.43
C ILE A 57 15.24 1.07 13.17
N TYR A 58 15.62 -0.07 12.56
CA TYR A 58 17.02 -0.49 12.52
C TYR A 58 17.76 -0.03 11.26
N LEU A 59 17.10 -0.07 10.10
CA LEU A 59 17.73 0.31 8.82
C LEU A 59 17.64 1.81 8.58
N LEU A 60 16.45 2.39 8.78
CA LEU A 60 16.19 3.81 8.52
C LEU A 60 16.45 4.71 9.73
N LYS A 61 16.57 4.14 10.94
CA LYS A 61 16.76 4.87 12.20
C LYS A 61 15.66 5.91 12.47
N GLU A 62 14.43 5.62 12.04
CA GLU A 62 13.27 6.48 12.30
C GLU A 62 12.71 6.22 13.71
N SER A 63 12.28 7.28 14.39
CA SER A 63 11.54 7.12 15.65
C SER A 63 10.11 6.67 15.38
N LEU A 64 9.64 5.70 16.16
CA LEU A 64 8.23 5.29 16.11
C LEU A 64 7.26 6.42 16.46
N ASP A 65 7.73 7.43 17.19
CA ASP A 65 6.93 8.59 17.58
C ASP A 65 6.68 9.56 16.41
N ASP A 66 7.36 9.38 15.27
CA ASP A 66 7.14 10.15 14.05
C ASP A 66 5.97 9.61 13.21
N ILE A 67 5.41 8.44 13.53
CA ILE A 67 4.29 7.85 12.77
C ILE A 67 3.06 8.77 12.71
N PRO A 68 2.62 9.44 13.80
CA PRO A 68 1.53 10.42 13.74
C PRO A 68 1.84 11.60 12.80
N LYS A 69 3.09 12.05 12.77
CA LYS A 69 3.54 13.12 11.87
C LYS A 69 3.55 12.68 10.41
N ALA A 70 3.94 11.43 10.14
CA ALA A 70 3.82 10.87 8.80
C ALA A 70 2.35 10.78 8.34
N ARG A 71 1.43 10.41 9.24
CA ARG A 71 -0.01 10.40 8.95
C ARG A 71 -0.56 11.79 8.67
N SER A 72 -0.16 12.80 9.44
CA SER A 72 -0.61 14.19 9.21
C SER A 72 -0.07 14.76 7.89
N ASN A 73 1.18 14.45 7.55
CA ASN A 73 1.77 14.80 6.26
C ASN A 73 1.02 14.14 5.09
N LEU A 74 0.68 12.84 5.21
CA LEU A 74 -0.11 12.14 4.20
C LEU A 74 -1.50 12.77 4.04
N ALA A 75 -2.18 13.07 5.15
CA ALA A 75 -3.47 13.75 5.13
C ALA A 75 -3.38 15.17 4.53
N TRP A 76 -2.24 15.85 4.68
CA TRP A 76 -2.00 17.11 4.01
C TRP A 76 -1.83 16.94 2.49
N LEU A 77 -1.01 15.98 2.06
CA LEU A 77 -0.83 15.68 0.63
C LEU A 77 -2.14 15.25 -0.05
N GLN A 78 -2.98 14.48 0.64
CA GLN A 78 -4.31 14.11 0.15
C GLN A 78 -5.22 15.35 -0.05
N ARG A 79 -5.22 16.30 0.90
CA ARG A 79 -5.95 17.56 0.77
C ARG A 79 -5.40 18.41 -0.39
N LEU A 80 -4.09 18.50 -0.52
CA LEU A 80 -3.44 19.21 -1.63
C LEU A 80 -3.87 18.64 -3.00
N SER A 81 -3.86 17.31 -3.12
CA SER A 81 -4.31 16.60 -4.33
C SER A 81 -5.79 16.90 -4.65
N MET A 82 -6.65 16.95 -3.62
CA MET A 82 -8.06 17.31 -3.79
C MET A 82 -8.23 18.74 -4.33
N TYR A 83 -7.50 19.72 -3.79
CA TYR A 83 -7.53 21.10 -4.30
C TYR A 83 -6.97 21.22 -5.72
N ALA A 84 -5.89 20.51 -6.02
CA ALA A 84 -5.32 20.47 -7.37
C ALA A 84 -6.32 19.89 -8.39
N ASN A 85 -6.99 18.79 -8.06
CA ASN A 85 -8.02 18.19 -8.90
C ASN A 85 -9.21 19.13 -9.14
N ALA A 86 -9.67 19.84 -8.10
CA ALA A 86 -10.73 20.85 -8.23
C ALA A 86 -10.32 21.97 -9.20
N PHE A 87 -9.07 22.43 -9.12
CA PHE A 87 -8.52 23.46 -9.98
C PHE A 87 -8.40 22.99 -11.44
N VAL A 88 -7.92 21.77 -11.68
CA VAL A 88 -7.84 21.17 -13.02
C VAL A 88 -9.22 21.08 -13.66
N TRP A 89 -10.22 20.54 -12.95
CA TRP A 89 -11.59 20.48 -13.45
C TRP A 89 -12.18 21.87 -13.72
N ALA A 90 -11.88 22.87 -12.90
CA ALA A 90 -12.31 24.24 -13.14
C ALA A 90 -11.69 24.83 -14.42
N GLY A 91 -10.40 24.54 -14.67
CA GLY A 91 -9.71 24.88 -15.91
C GLY A 91 -10.36 24.20 -17.14
N LEU A 92 -10.60 22.89 -17.07
CA LEU A 92 -11.24 22.13 -18.15
C LEU A 92 -12.64 22.69 -18.47
N VAL A 93 -13.47 22.94 -17.46
CA VAL A 93 -14.81 23.50 -17.67
C VAL A 93 -14.75 24.93 -18.22
N ARG A 94 -13.75 25.73 -17.84
CA ARG A 94 -13.56 27.06 -18.43
C ARG A 94 -13.21 26.99 -19.91
N VAL A 95 -12.31 26.09 -20.32
CA VAL A 95 -11.88 25.96 -21.71
C VAL A 95 -12.97 25.33 -22.59
N PHE A 96 -13.53 24.20 -22.18
CA PHE A 96 -14.44 23.41 -23.02
C PHE A 96 -15.91 23.82 -22.93
N ALA A 97 -16.35 24.39 -21.80
CA ALA A 97 -17.74 24.79 -21.58
C ALA A 97 -17.92 26.32 -21.57
N TRP A 98 -17.04 27.08 -22.23
CA TRP A 98 -17.10 28.55 -22.27
C TRP A 98 -18.42 29.09 -22.85
N LYS A 99 -18.96 28.44 -23.89
CA LYS A 99 -20.23 28.82 -24.55
C LYS A 99 -21.48 28.26 -23.86
N ARG A 100 -21.34 27.47 -22.79
CA ARG A 100 -22.46 26.80 -22.09
C ARG A 100 -23.02 27.67 -20.97
N THR A 101 -24.28 27.46 -20.61
CA THR A 101 -24.96 28.17 -19.52
C THR A 101 -24.26 27.94 -18.17
N GLN A 102 -24.25 28.94 -17.28
CA GLN A 102 -23.60 28.84 -15.97
C GLN A 102 -24.01 27.59 -15.17
N LYS A 103 -25.31 27.25 -15.14
CA LYS A 103 -25.81 26.04 -14.48
C LYS A 103 -25.19 24.74 -15.03
N GLN A 104 -24.99 24.65 -16.34
CA GLN A 104 -24.38 23.48 -16.99
C GLN A 104 -22.88 23.37 -16.68
N ARG A 105 -22.18 24.51 -16.59
CA ARG A 105 -20.75 24.55 -16.19
C ARG A 105 -20.56 24.00 -14.77
N TRP A 106 -21.39 24.46 -13.82
CA TRP A 106 -21.36 23.96 -12.46
C TRP A 106 -21.71 22.47 -12.36
N SER A 107 -22.69 22.00 -13.12
CA SER A 107 -23.04 20.57 -13.16
C SER A 107 -21.89 19.71 -13.68
N ILE A 108 -21.25 20.09 -14.80
CA ILE A 108 -20.11 19.34 -15.36
C ILE A 108 -18.93 19.32 -14.38
N TRP A 109 -18.63 20.47 -13.76
CA TRP A 109 -17.55 20.58 -12.79
C TRP A 109 -17.80 19.68 -11.56
N LEU A 110 -19.00 19.75 -10.97
CA LEU A 110 -19.36 18.94 -9.81
C LEU A 110 -19.29 17.45 -10.13
N THR A 111 -19.87 17.01 -11.26
CA THR A 111 -19.87 15.59 -11.64
C THR A 111 -18.45 15.09 -11.90
N GLY A 112 -17.62 15.83 -12.63
CA GLY A 112 -16.23 15.43 -12.92
C GLY A 112 -15.36 15.37 -11.67
N PHE A 113 -15.48 16.37 -10.80
CA PHE A 113 -14.77 16.40 -9.52
C PHE A 113 -15.18 15.24 -8.61
N LEU A 114 -16.48 15.03 -8.41
CA LEU A 114 -17.00 13.96 -7.56
C LEU A 114 -16.62 12.58 -8.09
N LEU A 115 -16.72 12.36 -9.40
CA LEU A 115 -16.33 11.09 -10.02
C LEU A 115 -14.84 10.80 -9.78
N THR A 116 -13.98 11.82 -9.94
CA THR A 116 -12.54 11.68 -9.70
C THR A 116 -12.26 11.38 -8.23
N HIS A 117 -12.94 12.06 -7.31
CA HIS A 117 -12.77 11.84 -5.87
C HIS A 117 -13.22 10.44 -5.44
N VAL A 118 -14.37 9.97 -5.95
CA VAL A 118 -14.85 8.61 -5.71
C VAL A 118 -13.86 7.59 -6.26
N PHE A 119 -13.39 7.76 -7.50
CA PHE A 119 -12.43 6.85 -8.12
C PHE A 119 -11.12 6.76 -7.33
N GLN A 120 -10.57 7.89 -6.87
CA GLN A 120 -9.35 7.92 -6.07
C GLN A 120 -9.51 7.27 -4.69
N ASN A 121 -10.69 7.40 -4.08
CA ASN A 121 -10.97 6.85 -2.75
C ASN A 121 -11.59 5.45 -2.80
N TRP A 122 -11.83 4.91 -4.00
CA TRP A 122 -12.41 3.59 -4.16
C TRP A 122 -11.35 2.52 -3.89
N ASN A 123 -11.24 2.16 -2.61
CA ASN A 123 -10.35 1.10 -2.17
C ASN A 123 -11.14 -0.21 -2.08
N LEU A 124 -10.95 -1.10 -3.05
CA LEU A 124 -11.49 -2.47 -3.05
C LEU A 124 -10.70 -3.41 -2.12
N ARG A 125 -9.65 -2.92 -1.46
CA ARG A 125 -8.85 -3.73 -0.55
C ARG A 125 -9.65 -3.98 0.76
N PRO A 126 -9.76 -5.24 1.21
CA PRO A 126 -10.36 -5.51 2.51
C PRO A 126 -9.57 -4.78 3.60
N LYS A 127 -10.28 -4.33 4.64
CA LYS A 127 -9.62 -3.73 5.82
C LYS A 127 -8.84 -4.82 6.54
N VAL A 128 -7.50 -4.71 6.50
CA VAL A 128 -6.61 -5.57 7.29
C VAL A 128 -6.49 -4.97 8.69
N HIS A 129 -6.65 -5.81 9.71
CA HIS A 129 -6.43 -5.41 11.10
C HIS A 129 -4.94 -5.55 11.43
N PHE A 130 -4.24 -4.42 11.51
CA PHE A 130 -2.85 -4.38 11.96
C PHE A 130 -2.79 -4.19 13.47
N MET A 131 -1.75 -4.74 14.10
CA MET A 131 -1.44 -4.46 15.51
C MET A 131 -1.23 -2.96 15.71
N THR A 132 -1.66 -2.45 16.86
CA THR A 132 -1.46 -1.02 17.18
C THR A 132 0.01 -0.75 17.50
N LEU A 133 0.45 0.50 17.36
CA LEU A 133 1.84 0.86 17.66
C LEU A 133 2.18 0.60 19.14
N ASP A 134 1.23 0.86 20.03
CA ASP A 134 1.40 0.64 21.47
C ASP A 134 1.50 -0.85 21.79
N GLU A 135 0.68 -1.67 21.14
CA GLU A 135 0.74 -3.12 21.23
C GLU A 135 2.04 -3.68 20.66
N TYR A 136 2.51 -3.14 19.53
CA TYR A 136 3.80 -3.50 18.96
C TYR A 136 4.96 -3.14 19.91
N LYS A 137 5.00 -1.91 20.43
CA LYS A 137 6.02 -1.48 21.41
C LYS A 137 6.02 -2.39 22.64
N LYS A 138 4.84 -2.78 23.12
CA LYS A 138 4.71 -3.71 24.26
C LYS A 138 5.27 -5.09 23.93
N ASN A 139 4.97 -5.63 22.75
CA ASN A 139 5.44 -6.96 22.34
C ASN A 139 6.93 -6.97 22.00
N ALA A 140 7.47 -5.90 21.44
CA ALA A 140 8.89 -5.77 21.11
C ALA A 140 9.78 -5.66 22.35
N LEU A 141 9.26 -5.16 23.48
CA LEU A 141 9.98 -5.07 24.76
C LEU A 141 9.93 -6.36 25.59
N LEU A 142 9.17 -7.37 25.15
CA LEU A 142 9.07 -8.67 25.83
C LEU A 142 10.13 -9.69 25.34
N TYR A 143 10.89 -9.35 24.30
CA TYR A 143 12.01 -10.12 23.76
C TYR A 143 13.30 -9.30 23.90
#